data_AF-A0A7U3UZF1-F1
#
_entry.id   AF-A0A7U3UZF1-F1
#
_cell.length_a   1.000
_cell.length_b   1.000
_cell.length_c   1.000
_cell.angle_alpha   90.00
_cell.angle_beta   90.00
_cell.angle_gamma   90.00
#
_symmetry.space_group_name_H-M   'P 1'
#
loop_
_entity.id
_entity.type
_entity.pdbx_description
1 polymer ?
#
loop_
_entity_poly.entity_id
_entity_poly.type
_entity_poly.pdbx_seq_one_letter_code
_entity_poly.pdbx_strand_id
1 'polypeptide(L)'
;MNQLLLTTILIASSTTFANEEGKELHKESCIACHIIEHDDAFYTRDNSRLHNHFDLNRQVSNCVSAFSIDWFPDEEKSVVNHLNNEYYKFKK
;
A
#
# COMPACT_ATOMS: atom_id res chain seq x y z
N MET A 1 41.67 -32.13 13.18
CA MET A 1 41.37 -31.81 11.78
C MET A 1 40.43 -30.61 11.77
N ASN A 2 40.96 -29.45 11.40
CA ASN A 2 40.22 -28.20 11.29
C ASN A 2 39.11 -28.35 10.24
N GLN A 3 37.89 -27.96 10.58
CA GLN A 3 36.91 -27.57 9.57
C GLN A 3 36.70 -26.07 9.69
N LEU A 4 37.25 -25.33 8.73
CA LEU A 4 36.93 -23.92 8.51
C LEU A 4 35.48 -23.84 8.03
N LEU A 5 34.61 -23.24 8.83
CA LEU A 5 33.28 -22.81 8.41
C LEU A 5 33.41 -21.59 7.49
N LEU A 6 33.12 -21.76 6.20
CA LEU A 6 32.84 -20.64 5.29
C LEU A 6 31.50 -20.00 5.69
N THR A 7 31.53 -18.74 6.11
CA THR A 7 30.34 -17.91 6.31
C THR A 7 30.08 -17.10 5.05
N THR A 8 29.06 -17.47 4.28
CA THR A 8 28.56 -16.68 3.15
C THR A 8 27.63 -15.60 3.72
N ILE A 9 28.09 -14.36 3.79
CA ILE A 9 27.24 -13.22 4.13
C ILE A 9 26.49 -12.80 2.87
N LEU A 10 25.19 -13.13 2.79
CA LEU A 10 24.30 -12.62 1.77
C LEU A 10 23.69 -11.30 2.27
N ILE A 11 24.24 -10.17 1.80
CA ILE A 11 23.66 -8.85 2.05
C ILE A 11 22.55 -8.63 1.02
N ALA A 12 21.31 -8.91 1.41
CA ALA A 12 20.13 -8.53 0.62
C ALA A 12 19.82 -7.05 0.91
N SER A 13 20.24 -6.15 0.01
CA SER A 13 19.90 -4.72 0.08
C SER A 13 18.50 -4.49 -0.47
N SER A 14 17.47 -4.72 0.34
CA SER A 14 16.06 -4.45 0.01
C SER A 14 15.73 -2.97 0.21
N THR A 15 16.12 -2.06 -0.68
CA THR A 15 15.85 -0.62 -0.50
C THR A 15 14.90 0.02 -1.51
N THR A 16 14.26 -0.75 -2.39
CA THR A 16 13.35 -0.18 -3.42
C THR A 16 12.00 -0.89 -3.60
N PHE A 17 11.65 -1.87 -2.76
CA PHE A 17 10.37 -2.59 -2.89
C PHE A 17 9.17 -1.89 -2.21
N ALA A 18 9.42 -0.93 -1.32
CA ALA A 18 8.39 -0.39 -0.44
C ALA A 18 7.30 0.47 -1.11
N ASN A 19 7.46 0.86 -2.39
CA ASN A 19 6.47 1.70 -3.09
C ASN A 19 5.64 0.93 -4.14
N GLU A 20 6.17 -0.12 -4.75
CA GLU A 20 5.47 -0.81 -5.83
C GLU A 20 4.45 -1.83 -5.33
N GLU A 21 4.67 -2.50 -4.20
CA GLU A 21 3.73 -3.48 -3.66
C GLU A 21 2.34 -2.88 -3.42
N GLY A 22 2.26 -1.77 -2.67
CA GLY A 22 0.99 -1.10 -2.40
C GLY A 22 0.30 -0.58 -3.66
N LYS A 23 1.06 -0.21 -4.68
CA LYS A 23 0.53 0.23 -5.97
C LYS A 23 -0.07 -0.93 -6.77
N GLU A 24 0.61 -2.06 -6.84
CA GLU A 24 0.10 -3.24 -7.55
C GLU A 24 -1.12 -3.84 -6.83
N LEU A 25 -1.06 -3.98 -5.50
CA LEU A 25 -2.19 -4.43 -4.69
C LEU A 25 -3.42 -3.52 -4.88
N HIS A 26 -3.19 -2.21 -4.86
CA HIS A 26 -4.22 -1.22 -5.14
C HIS A 26 -4.84 -1.38 -6.54
N LYS A 27 -4.01 -1.56 -7.57
CA LYS A 27 -4.46 -1.80 -8.94
C LYS A 27 -5.26 -3.09 -9.07
N GLU A 28 -4.84 -4.16 -8.41
CA GLU A 28 -5.49 -5.47 -8.46
C GLU A 28 -6.82 -5.51 -7.70
N SER A 29 -6.95 -4.76 -6.60
CA SER A 29 -8.10 -4.88 -5.69
C SER A 29 -9.06 -3.70 -5.72
N CYS A 30 -8.59 -2.49 -6.01
CA CYS A 30 -9.43 -1.29 -6.01
C CYS A 30 -9.86 -0.88 -7.42
N ILE A 31 -8.94 -0.97 -8.39
CA ILE A 31 -9.18 -0.52 -9.77
C ILE A 31 -9.84 -1.60 -10.64
N ALA A 32 -9.73 -2.88 -10.26
CA ALA A 32 -10.10 -4.00 -11.11
C ALA A 32 -11.59 -4.10 -11.50
N CYS A 33 -12.52 -3.54 -10.70
CA CYS A 33 -13.95 -3.83 -10.85
C CYS A 33 -14.82 -2.72 -11.47
N HIS A 34 -14.40 -1.44 -11.51
CA HIS A 34 -15.14 -0.41 -12.24
C HIS A 34 -14.23 0.66 -12.89
N ILE A 35 -14.46 0.89 -14.18
CA ILE A 35 -13.67 1.73 -15.11
C ILE A 35 -14.01 3.22 -14.90
N ILE A 36 -13.60 3.77 -13.76
CA ILE A 36 -13.46 5.21 -13.59
C ILE A 36 -11.95 5.47 -13.50
N GLU A 37 -11.47 6.56 -14.09
CA GLU A 37 -10.07 6.92 -13.94
C GLU A 37 -9.78 7.18 -12.45
N HIS A 38 -8.82 6.43 -11.92
CA HIS A 38 -8.38 6.55 -10.53
C HIS A 38 -7.23 7.56 -10.46
N ASP A 39 -7.57 8.81 -10.77
CA ASP A 39 -6.66 9.95 -10.83
C ASP A 39 -6.80 10.85 -9.60
N ASP A 40 -6.10 11.98 -9.60
CA ASP A 40 -6.17 12.96 -8.51
C ASP A 40 -7.62 13.42 -8.26
N ALA A 41 -8.44 13.60 -9.30
CA ALA A 41 -9.81 14.06 -9.16
C ALA A 41 -10.69 13.02 -8.46
N PHE A 42 -10.46 11.73 -8.72
CA PHE A 42 -11.13 10.64 -8.04
C PHE A 42 -10.81 10.61 -6.53
N TYR A 43 -9.54 10.71 -6.18
CA TYR A 43 -9.09 10.58 -4.77
C TYR A 43 -9.24 11.86 -3.95
N THR A 44 -9.04 13.02 -4.56
CA THR A 44 -8.96 14.32 -3.86
C THR A 44 -10.15 15.23 -4.11
N ARG A 45 -11.28 14.67 -4.54
CA ARG A 45 -12.54 15.41 -4.76
C ARG A 45 -12.89 16.34 -3.59
N ASP A 46 -13.39 17.54 -3.91
CA ASP A 46 -13.67 18.61 -2.95
C ASP A 46 -14.61 18.20 -1.80
N ASN A 47 -15.48 17.23 -2.03
CA ASN A 47 -16.42 16.72 -1.02
C ASN A 47 -15.96 15.42 -0.34
N SER A 48 -14.65 15.13 -0.37
CA SER A 48 -14.09 13.95 0.29
C SER A 48 -14.35 13.97 1.80
N ARG A 49 -14.64 12.80 2.35
CA ARG A 49 -14.81 12.57 3.81
C ARG A 49 -13.49 12.19 4.48
N LEU A 50 -12.39 12.15 3.72
CA LEU A 50 -11.06 11.80 4.23
C LEU A 50 -10.31 13.09 4.52
N HIS A 51 -9.99 13.34 5.79
CA HIS A 51 -9.36 14.60 6.21
C HIS A 51 -7.96 14.41 6.79
N ASN A 52 -7.56 13.16 7.07
CA ASN A 52 -6.28 12.83 7.66
C ASN A 52 -5.88 11.38 7.36
N HIS A 53 -4.67 11.00 7.76
CA HIS A 53 -4.12 9.66 7.54
C HIS A 53 -4.94 8.55 8.23
N PHE A 54 -5.57 8.84 9.37
CA PHE A 54 -6.44 7.88 10.06
C PHE A 54 -7.71 7.58 9.25
N ASP A 55 -8.35 8.59 8.67
CA ASP A 55 -9.52 8.41 7.82
C ASP A 55 -9.17 7.57 6.58
N LEU A 56 -8.02 7.84 5.96
CA LEU A 56 -7.52 7.07 4.82
C LEU A 56 -7.27 5.61 5.19
N ASN A 57 -6.58 5.35 6.30
CA ASN A 57 -6.34 3.99 6.79
C ASN A 57 -7.68 3.26 6.98
N ARG A 58 -8.63 3.88 7.69
CA ARG A 58 -9.97 3.33 7.90
C ARG A 58 -10.70 3.05 6.59
N GLN A 59 -10.57 3.91 5.58
CA GLN A 59 -11.19 3.70 4.27
C GLN A 59 -10.62 2.45 3.59
N VAL A 60 -9.30 2.25 3.61
CA VAL A 60 -8.67 1.06 3.04
C VAL A 60 -9.11 -0.20 3.82
N SER A 61 -9.12 -0.18 5.15
CA SER A 61 -9.60 -1.31 5.96
C SER A 61 -11.06 -1.68 5.67
N ASN A 62 -11.90 -0.67 5.44
CA ASN A 62 -13.29 -0.91 5.05
C ASN A 62 -13.38 -1.58 3.68
N CYS A 63 -12.54 -1.19 2.70
CA CYS A 63 -12.49 -1.86 1.39
C CYS A 63 -12.03 -3.32 1.53
N VAL A 64 -10.94 -3.56 2.27
CA VAL A 64 -10.42 -4.90 2.57
C VAL A 64 -11.51 -5.79 3.16
N SER A 65 -12.22 -5.29 4.17
CA SER A 65 -13.31 -6.02 4.82
C SER A 65 -14.51 -6.24 3.91
N ALA A 66 -14.96 -5.21 3.20
CA ALA A 66 -16.14 -5.28 2.34
C ALA A 66 -15.98 -6.26 1.18
N PHE A 67 -14.77 -6.40 0.66
CA PHE A 67 -14.45 -7.31 -0.43
C PHE A 67 -13.75 -8.60 0.02
N SER A 68 -13.59 -8.81 1.33
CA SER A 68 -12.94 -10.00 1.90
C SER A 68 -11.56 -10.26 1.29
N ILE A 69 -10.79 -9.19 1.12
CA ILE A 69 -9.43 -9.24 0.58
C ILE A 69 -8.52 -9.81 1.68
N ASP A 70 -7.76 -10.84 1.33
CA ASP A 70 -6.89 -11.56 2.27
C ASP A 70 -5.49 -10.94 2.29
N TRP A 71 -5.40 -9.69 2.75
CA TRP A 71 -4.13 -8.99 2.94
C TRP A 71 -3.62 -9.13 4.37
N PHE A 72 -2.32 -9.34 4.50
CA PHE A 72 -1.60 -9.16 5.75
C PHE A 72 -1.60 -7.67 6.17
N PRO A 73 -1.41 -7.36 7.46
CA PRO A 73 -1.39 -5.98 7.93
C PRO A 73 -0.38 -5.06 7.23
N ASP A 74 0.77 -5.60 6.81
CA ASP A 74 1.80 -4.83 6.10
C ASP A 74 1.44 -4.54 4.64
N GLU A 75 0.68 -5.43 3.98
CA GLU A 75 0.15 -5.23 2.62
C GLU A 75 -0.92 -4.14 2.63
N GLU A 76 -1.86 -4.18 3.58
CA GLU A 76 -2.84 -3.11 3.73
C GLU A 76 -2.17 -1.75 4.00
N LYS A 77 -1.15 -1.76 4.86
CA LYS A 77 -0.35 -0.57 5.15
C LYS A 77 0.41 -0.07 3.93
N SER A 78 0.90 -0.95 3.05
CA SER A 78 1.60 -0.56 1.83
C SER A 78 0.65 0.16 0.87
N VAL A 79 -0.61 -0.28 0.77
CA VAL A 79 -1.66 0.40 -0.01
C VAL A 79 -2.00 1.77 0.56
N VAL A 80 -2.18 1.89 1.89
CA VAL A 80 -2.40 3.19 2.54
C VAL A 80 -1.23 4.15 2.27
N ASN A 81 0.01 3.64 2.36
CA ASN A 81 1.19 4.43 2.06
C ASN A 81 1.22 4.88 0.60
N HIS A 82 0.91 4.00 -0.35
CA HIS A 82 0.85 4.33 -1.77
C HIS A 82 -0.17 5.46 -2.02
N LEU A 83 -1.40 5.29 -1.56
CA LEU A 83 -2.46 6.28 -1.73
C LEU A 83 -2.11 7.62 -1.08
N ASN A 84 -1.56 7.60 0.13
CA ASN A 84 -1.16 8.82 0.82
C ASN A 84 0.01 9.52 0.13
N ASN A 85 0.99 8.73 -0.33
CA ASN A 85 2.17 9.26 -1.00
C ASN A 85 1.85 9.81 -2.38
N GLU A 86 0.88 9.25 -3.10
CA GLU A 86 0.53 9.68 -4.46
C GLU A 86 -0.48 10.82 -4.45
N TYR A 87 -1.59 10.66 -3.72
CA TYR A 87 -2.75 11.54 -3.84
C TYR A 87 -2.94 12.47 -2.63
N TYR A 88 -3.02 11.92 -1.41
CA TYR A 88 -3.57 12.68 -0.27
C TYR A 88 -2.57 13.56 0.47
N LYS A 89 -1.29 13.14 0.55
CA LYS A 89 -0.21 13.81 1.29
C LYS A 89 -0.54 14.16 2.75
N PHE A 90 -1.40 13.38 3.41
CA PHE A 90 -1.74 13.62 4.82
C PHE A 90 -0.52 13.40 5.72
N LYS A 91 -0.46 14.19 6.80
CA LYS A 91 0.50 13.98 7.88
C LYS A 91 0.18 12.64 8.58
N LYS A 92 1.20 11.80 8.74
CA LYS A 92 1.13 10.53 9.47
C LYS A 92 1.12 10.77 10.99
#